data_AF-A0A2N6BIP1-F1
#
_entry.id   AF-A0A2N6BIP1-F1
#
_cell.length_a   1.000
_cell.length_b   1.000
_cell.length_c   1.000
_cell.angle_alpha   90.00
_cell.angle_beta   90.00
_cell.angle_gamma   90.00
#
_symmetry.space_group_name_H-M   'P 1'
#
loop_
_entity.id
_entity.type
_entity.pdbx_description
1 polymer ?
#
loop_
_entity_poly.entity_id
_entity_poly.type
_entity_poly.pdbx_seq_one_letter_code
_entity_poly.pdbx_strand_id
1 'polypeptide(L)' 'MAKKRYRPEEIIAKLREADVLLAQGNKVPEVARHLGVTEQTYYRWRKEYGGMKVSQARRLKELEKENAR' A
#
# COMPACT_ATOMS: atom_id res chain seq x y z
N MET A 1 -16.84 6.27 11.93
CA MET A 1 -16.16 6.39 10.63
C MET A 1 -15.94 4.97 10.09
N ALA A 2 -16.65 4.57 9.03
CA ALA A 2 -16.48 3.23 8.46
C ALA A 2 -15.02 3.02 8.04
N LYS A 3 -14.37 1.96 8.55
CA LYS A 3 -12.99 1.61 8.18
C LYS A 3 -13.01 1.20 6.71
N LYS A 4 -12.65 2.12 5.81
CA LYS A 4 -12.45 1.82 4.39
C LYS A 4 -11.34 0.76 4.31
N ARG A 5 -11.71 -0.49 4.03
CA ARG A 5 -10.74 -1.58 3.86
C ARG A 5 -10.16 -1.44 2.47
N TYR A 6 -8.89 -1.06 2.41
CA TYR A 6 -8.11 -1.09 1.17
C TYR A 6 -7.69 -2.52 0.89
N ARG A 7 -7.87 -2.96 -0.35
CA ARG A 7 -7.36 -4.25 -0.81
C ARG A 7 -5.83 -4.15 -0.96
N PRO A 8 -5.07 -5.24 -0.77
CA PRO A 8 -3.62 -5.24 -0.96
C PRO A 8 -3.17 -4.65 -2.30
N GLU A 9 -3.92 -4.91 -3.37
CA GLU A 9 -3.62 -4.37 -4.70
C GLU A 9 -3.74 -2.84 -4.76
N GLU A 10 -4.73 -2.26 -4.07
CA GLU A 10 -4.92 -0.81 -3.97
C GLU A 10 -3.81 -0.17 -3.12
N ILE A 11 -3.42 -0.84 -2.02
CA ILE A 11 -2.32 -0.38 -1.16
C ILE A 11 -1.02 -0.29 -1.96
N ILE A 12 -0.70 -1.31 -2.75
CA ILE A 12 0.54 -1.34 -3.53
C ILE A 12 0.51 -0.32 -4.67
N ALA A 13 -0.64 -0.12 -5.32
CA ALA A 13 -0.79 0.95 -6.30
C ALA A 13 -0.51 2.33 -5.68
N LYS A 14 -1.08 2.59 -4.49
CA LYS A 14 -0.83 3.83 -3.73
C LYS A 14 0.62 3.97 -3.28
N LEU A 15 1.29 2.89 -2.87
CA LEU A 15 2.71 2.93 -2.51
C LEU A 15 3.60 3.28 -3.70
N ARG A 16 3.29 2.75 -4.90
CA ARG A 16 4.02 3.12 -6.13
C ARG A 16 3.85 4.58 -6.50
N GLU A 17 2.63 5.10 -6.37
CA GLU A 17 2.34 6.53 -6.55
C GLU A 17 3.11 7.36 -5.52
N ALA A 18 3.17 6.90 -4.26
CA ALA A 18 3.98 7.51 -3.22
C ALA A 18 5.47 7.60 -3.62
N ASP A 19 6.05 6.52 -4.15
CA ASP A 19 7.45 6.47 -4.57
C ASP A 19 7.74 7.49 -5.69
N VAL A 20 6.82 7.67 -6.65
CA VAL A 20 6.95 8.69 -7.70
C VAL A 20 6.94 10.10 -7.11
N LEU A 21 5.99 10.40 -6.21
CA LEU A 21 5.90 11.72 -5.59
C LEU A 21 7.12 12.03 -4.71
N LEU A 22 7.63 11.03 -3.99
CA LEU A 22 8.86 11.16 -3.20
C LEU A 22 10.08 11.39 -4.11
N ALA A 23 10.18 10.71 -5.24
CA ALA A 23 11.25 10.92 -6.22
C ALA A 23 11.22 12.32 -6.85
N GLN A 24 10.03 12.93 -6.93
CA GLN A 24 9.86 14.33 -7.33
C GLN A 24 10.22 15.34 -6.21
N GLY A 25 10.60 14.87 -5.02
CA GLY A 25 11.04 15.70 -3.90
C GLY A 25 9.93 16.08 -2.90
N ASN A 26 8.72 15.55 -3.05
CA ASN A 26 7.65 15.78 -2.06
C ASN A 26 7.99 15.13 -0.72
N LYS A 27 7.46 15.69 0.38
CA LYS A 27 7.64 15.10 1.72
C LYS A 27 6.53 14.10 2.04
N VAL A 28 6.83 13.13 2.90
CA VAL A 28 5.89 12.09 3.34
C VAL A 28 4.53 12.62 3.83
N PRO A 29 4.44 13.73 4.61
CA PRO A 29 3.15 14.30 5.00
C PRO A 29 2.27 14.74 3.82
N GLU A 30 2.88 15.29 2.78
CA GLU A 30 2.21 15.77 1.58
C GLU A 30 1.74 14.59 0.73
N VAL A 31 2.60 13.58 0.59
CA VAL A 31 2.29 12.33 -0.11
C VAL A 31 1.15 11.59 0.58
N ALA A 32 1.17 11.45 1.91
CA ALA A 32 0.09 10.80 2.65
C ALA A 32 -1.25 11.52 2.43
N ARG A 33 -1.24 12.86 2.47
CA ARG A 33 -2.41 13.69 2.16
C ARG A 33 -2.90 13.49 0.73
N HIS A 34 -2.00 13.45 -0.26
CA HIS A 34 -2.32 13.19 -1.67
C HIS A 34 -2.99 11.83 -1.85
N LEU A 35 -2.48 10.80 -1.17
CA LEU A 35 -3.02 9.44 -1.22
C LEU A 35 -4.33 9.29 -0.43
N GLY A 36 -4.79 10.32 0.28
CA GLY A 36 -6.00 10.29 1.10
C GLY A 36 -5.87 9.40 2.35
N VAL A 37 -4.66 9.28 2.89
CA VAL A 37 -4.36 8.48 4.08
C VAL A 37 -3.57 9.28 5.11
N THR A 38 -3.47 8.74 6.33
CA THR A 38 -2.59 9.31 7.34
C THR A 38 -1.16 8.84 7.15
N GLU A 39 -0.18 9.62 7.63
CA GLU A 39 1.24 9.23 7.58
C GLU A 39 1.49 7.90 8.28
N GLN A 40 0.82 7.66 9.42
CA GLN A 40 0.91 6.39 10.14
C GLN A 40 0.42 5.22 9.28
N THR A 41 -0.64 5.43 8.49
CA THR A 41 -1.16 4.41 7.57
C THR A 41 -0.15 4.14 6.46
N TYR A 42 0.45 5.19 5.88
CA TYR A 42 1.49 5.07 4.88
C TYR A 42 2.71 4.28 5.39
N TYR A 43 3.23 4.60 6.59
CA TYR A 43 4.36 3.87 7.17
C TYR A 43 4.04 2.40 7.45
N ARG A 44 2.82 2.11 7.95
CA ARG A 44 2.38 0.72 8.12
C ARG A 44 2.33 -0.02 6.78
N TRP A 45 1.76 0.60 5.76
CA TRP A 45 1.71 0.02 4.42
C TRP A 45 3.10 -0.21 3.84
N ARG A 46 4.03 0.73 4.01
CA ARG A 46 5.41 0.56 3.56
C ARG A 46 6.11 -0.61 4.26
N LYS A 47 5.85 -0.80 5.56
CA LYS A 47 6.39 -1.94 6.33
C LYS A 47 5.82 -3.29 5.85
N GLU A 48 4.53 -3.33 5.52
CA GLU A 48 3.81 -4.56 5.21
C GLU A 48 3.85 -4.93 3.72
N TYR A 49 3.88 -3.93 2.82
CA TYR A 49 3.76 -4.08 1.36
C TYR A 49 4.90 -3.42 0.57
N GLY A 50 5.76 -2.59 1.19
CA GLY A 50 6.78 -1.80 0.49
C GLY A 50 7.91 -2.61 -0.17
N GLY A 51 8.07 -3.89 0.18
CA GLY A 51 8.98 -4.82 -0.49
C GLY A 51 8.32 -5.70 -1.55
N MET A 52 7.00 -5.63 -1.73
CA MET A 52 6.28 -6.51 -2.66
C MET A 52 6.20 -5.91 -4.06
N LYS A 53 6.75 -6.62 -5.06
CA LYS A 53 6.34 -6.39 -6.45
C LYS A 53 4.85 -6.77 -6.58
N VAL A 54 4.05 -6.03 -7.38
CA VAL A 54 2.61 -6.31 -7.59
C VAL A 54 2.32 -7.78 -7.95
N SER A 55 3.25 -8.46 -8.61
CA SER A 55 3.17 -9.89 -8.91
C SER A 55 3.22 -10.81 -7.68
N GLN A 56 3.92 -10.40 -6.62
CA GLN A 56 4.05 -11.15 -5.36
C GLN A 56 2.80 -11.01 -4.48
N ALA A 57 2.14 -9.85 -4.53
CA ALA A 57 0.90 -9.61 -3.81
C ALA A 57 -0.30 -10.39 -4.36
N ARG A 58 -0.34 -10.65 -5.67
CA ARG A 58 -1.33 -11.56 -6.27
C ARG A 58 -1.19 -12.99 -5.75
N ARG A 59 0.06 -13.46 -5.55
CA ARG A 59 0.34 -14.83 -5.10
C ARG A 59 -0.01 -15.08 -3.63
N LEU A 60 0.05 -14.05 -2.79
CA LEU A 60 -0.38 -14.14 -1.39
C LEU A 60 -1.88 -14.47 -1.26
N LYS A 61 -2.70 -13.95 -2.18
CA LYS A 61 -4.15 -14.18 -2.23
C LYS A 61 -4.53 -15.57 -2.72
N GLU A 62 -3.71 -16.19 -3.57
CA GLU A 62 -3.88 -17.60 -3.96
C GLU A 62 -3.50 -18.54 -2.81
N LEU A 63 -2.40 -18.26 -2.10
CA LEU A 63 -1.97 -19.04 -0.94
C LEU A 63 -2.96 -18.96 0.24
N GLU A 64 -3.54 -17.79 0.52
CA GLU A 64 -4.60 -17.67 1.54
C GLU A 64 -5.88 -18.45 1.17
N LYS A 65 -6.14 -18.63 -0.14
CA LYS A 65 -7.32 -19.36 -0.63
C LYS A 65 -7.11 -20.87 -0.61
N GLU A 66 -5.88 -21.35 -0.77
CA GLU A 66 -5.52 -22.76 -0.64
C GLU A 66 -5.42 -23.24 0.81
N ASN A 67 -5.08 -22.36 1.76
CA ASN A 67 -4.97 -22.69 3.19
C ASN A 67 -6.32 -22.59 3.96
N ALA A 68 -7.38 -22.18 3.27
CA ALA A 68 -8.75 -22.12 3.79
C ALA A 68 -9.60 -23.32 3.37
N ARG A 69 -8.97 -24.39 2.88
CA ARG A 69 -9.57 -25.68 2.55
C ARG A 69 -9.07 -26.74 3.51
#